data_AF-A0A845PTM6-F1
#
_entry.id   AF-A0A845PTM6-F1
#
_cell.length_a   1.000
_cell.length_b   1.000
_cell.length_c   1.000
_cell.angle_alpha   90.00
_cell.angle_beta   90.00
_cell.angle_gamma   90.00
#
_symmetry.space_group_name_H-M   'P 1'
#
loop_
_entity.id
_entity.type
_entity.pdbx_description
1 polymer ?
#
loop_
_entity_poly.entity_id
_entity_poly.type
_entity_poly.pdbx_seq_one_letter_code
_entity_poly.pdbx_strand_id
1 'polypeptide(L)'
;MPEIFFGQLAPGISFADTRETNILPLHYRREIRAEFKARNAVGAPGEGFYYGMLTLAPWIDNSGDKNHQLNFNNGGIFYRTGFHKGPWEAWRSLVLTNTKGQVGIQTTTPAAPLDIQGKIRFDYKAPVYGVAISANHSNTGGWARGYYFFDENTSASLEGLDQKTYWKGFL
;
A
#
# COMPACT_ATOMS: atom_id res chain seq x y z
N MET A 1 40.13 12.37 -15.97
CA MET A 1 40.69 11.54 -14.88
C MET A 1 39.67 10.44 -14.58
N PRO A 2 40.06 9.18 -14.34
CA PRO A 2 39.11 8.16 -13.92
C PRO A 2 38.78 8.39 -12.45
N GLU A 3 37.50 8.56 -12.13
CA GLU A 3 37.03 8.58 -10.74
C GLU A 3 36.93 7.13 -10.24
N ILE A 4 37.70 6.78 -9.21
CA ILE A 4 37.58 5.49 -8.53
C ILE A 4 36.45 5.62 -7.51
N PHE A 5 35.29 5.03 -7.81
CA PHE A 5 34.18 4.96 -6.87
C PHE A 5 34.30 3.70 -6.01
N PHE A 6 34.52 3.86 -4.70
CA PHE A 6 34.35 2.76 -3.74
C PHE A 6 32.95 2.86 -3.12
N GLY A 7 32.05 1.97 -3.54
CA GLY A 7 30.67 1.90 -3.05
C GLY A 7 30.47 1.09 -1.76
N GLN A 8 31.55 0.58 -1.14
CA GLN A 8 31.61 -0.43 -0.06
C GLN A 8 31.64 -1.89 -0.57
N LEU A 9 32.71 -2.62 -0.22
CA LEU A 9 32.76 -4.10 -0.28
C LEU A 9 32.82 -4.61 1.16
N ALA A 10 31.64 -4.81 1.76
CA ALA A 10 31.50 -5.29 3.14
C ALA A 10 30.54 -6.50 3.17
N PRO A 11 30.70 -7.42 4.13
CA PRO A 11 29.79 -8.55 4.28
C PRO A 11 28.36 -8.13 4.69
N GLY A 12 28.15 -6.87 5.06
CA GLY A 12 26.83 -6.32 5.36
C GLY A 12 26.87 -4.85 5.80
N ILE A 13 25.68 -4.31 6.06
CA ILE A 13 25.44 -2.98 6.65
C ILE A 13 24.93 -3.19 8.07
N SER A 14 25.55 -2.53 9.06
CA SER A 14 25.10 -2.58 10.45
C SER A 14 23.91 -1.66 10.70
N PHE A 15 23.03 -2.03 11.62
CA PHE A 15 21.97 -1.17 12.10
C PHE A 15 22.48 -0.32 13.28
N ALA A 16 22.38 1.00 13.18
CA ALA A 16 22.66 1.87 14.31
C ALA A 16 21.57 1.72 15.38
N ASP A 17 21.96 1.50 16.63
CA ASP A 17 21.02 1.47 17.75
C ASP A 17 20.65 2.90 18.16
N THR A 18 19.49 3.35 17.68
CA THR A 18 18.93 4.67 17.97
C THR A 18 17.51 4.51 18.48
N ARG A 19 17.28 3.45 19.27
CA ARG A 19 15.96 2.89 19.50
C ARG A 19 14.93 3.82 20.14
N GLU A 20 15.40 4.75 20.97
CA GLU A 20 14.57 5.68 21.74
C GLU A 20 14.30 7.01 21.02
N THR A 21 14.85 7.23 19.81
CA THR A 21 14.78 8.54 19.15
C THR A 21 14.06 8.49 17.81
N ASN A 22 13.13 9.41 17.59
CA ASN A 22 12.56 9.69 16.26
C ASN A 22 13.27 10.88 15.62
N ILE A 23 14.39 10.58 14.98
CA ILE A 23 15.24 11.59 14.33
C ILE A 23 14.47 12.24 13.17
N LEU A 24 14.41 13.57 13.14
CA LEU A 24 13.75 14.35 12.09
C LEU A 24 14.49 14.28 10.74
N PRO A 25 13.80 14.51 9.60
CA PRO A 25 14.41 14.51 8.27
C PRO A 25 15.70 15.36 8.14
N LEU A 26 15.78 16.51 8.82
CA LEU A 26 16.90 17.48 8.79
C LEU A 26 18.26 16.87 9.15
N HIS A 27 18.25 15.79 9.93
CA HIS A 27 19.45 15.14 10.42
C HIS A 27 20.01 14.10 9.44
N TYR A 28 19.22 13.69 8.44
CA TYR A 28 19.69 12.79 7.39
C TYR A 28 20.10 13.58 6.16
N ARG A 29 21.38 13.46 5.75
CA ARG A 29 22.01 14.29 4.72
C ARG A 29 22.93 13.46 3.84
N ARG A 30 22.56 13.30 2.57
CA ARG A 30 23.32 12.52 1.57
C ARG A 30 23.69 11.12 2.09
N GLU A 31 22.72 10.42 2.68
CA GLU A 31 22.95 9.12 3.28
C GLU A 31 21.83 8.11 3.03
N ILE A 32 22.21 6.83 3.09
CA ILE A 32 21.32 5.72 3.35
C ILE A 32 21.66 5.23 4.76
N ARG A 33 20.66 5.13 5.65
CA ARG A 33 20.88 4.81 7.07
C ARG A 33 19.97 3.68 7.54
N ALA A 34 20.59 2.61 8.04
CA ALA A 34 19.91 1.49 8.68
C ALA A 34 19.89 1.69 10.20
N GLU A 35 18.73 1.54 10.83
CA GLU A 35 18.53 1.81 12.26
C GLU A 35 17.65 0.79 12.96
N PHE A 36 18.04 0.41 14.18
CA PHE A 36 17.21 -0.33 15.11
C PHE A 36 16.38 0.63 15.94
N LYS A 37 15.05 0.42 15.96
CA LYS A 37 14.09 1.38 16.50
C LYS A 37 13.02 0.70 17.37
N ALA A 38 12.65 1.34 18.48
CA ALA A 38 11.49 0.93 19.27
C ALA A 38 10.21 1.51 18.67
N ARG A 39 9.12 0.73 18.70
CA ARG A 39 7.85 1.09 18.05
C ARG A 39 7.25 2.38 18.58
N ASN A 40 7.25 2.52 19.90
CA ASN A 40 6.68 3.69 20.56
C ASN A 40 7.48 4.98 20.29
N ALA A 41 8.77 4.88 19.95
CA ALA A 41 9.59 6.04 19.66
C ALA A 41 9.20 6.70 18.33
N VAL A 42 8.92 5.92 17.27
CA VAL A 42 8.68 6.45 15.92
C VAL A 42 7.20 6.41 15.51
N GLY A 43 6.38 5.63 16.23
CA GLY A 43 4.93 5.52 16.00
C GLY A 43 4.57 4.84 14.68
N ALA A 44 5.40 3.92 14.19
CA ALA A 44 5.08 3.13 13.01
C ALA A 44 3.92 2.16 13.29
N PRO A 45 2.97 1.95 12.36
CA PRO A 45 1.92 0.94 12.50
C PRO A 45 2.49 -0.48 12.42
N GLY A 46 1.61 -1.48 12.59
CA GLY A 46 1.99 -2.90 12.61
C GLY A 46 2.23 -3.44 14.01
N GLU A 47 2.83 -4.62 14.09
CA GLU A 47 2.96 -5.44 15.30
C GLU A 47 4.42 -5.57 15.78
N GLY A 48 4.61 -5.87 17.06
CA GLY A 48 5.92 -6.04 17.71
C GLY A 48 6.45 -4.78 18.43
N PHE A 49 7.48 -4.95 19.26
CA PHE A 49 8.04 -3.85 20.08
C PHE A 49 9.18 -3.09 19.39
N TYR A 50 9.87 -3.72 18.44
CA TYR A 50 11.04 -3.17 17.76
C TYR A 50 10.98 -3.47 16.27
N TYR A 51 11.69 -2.67 15.48
CA TYR A 51 11.83 -2.88 14.04
C TYR A 51 13.17 -2.40 13.49
N GLY A 52 13.48 -2.91 12.29
CA GLY A 52 14.51 -2.34 11.43
C GLY A 52 13.92 -1.23 10.57
N MET A 53 14.65 -0.13 10.42
CA MET A 53 14.27 1.00 9.59
C MET A 53 15.39 1.35 8.62
N LEU A 54 15.03 1.71 7.39
CA LEU A 54 15.94 2.21 6.37
C LEU A 54 15.51 3.63 5.98
N THR A 55 16.42 4.58 6.10
CA THR A 55 16.22 5.97 5.64
C THR A 55 17.03 6.21 4.37
N LEU A 56 16.41 6.80 3.36
CA LEU A 56 17.07 7.30 2.16
C LEU A 56 16.91 8.82 2.13
N ALA A 57 18.03 9.53 2.21
CA ALA A 57 18.08 10.99 2.26
C ALA A 57 19.19 11.53 1.34
N PRO A 58 18.97 11.60 0.02
CA PRO A 58 20.03 11.93 -0.94
C PRO A 58 20.48 13.41 -0.94
N TRP A 59 19.75 14.30 -0.29
CA TRP A 59 19.99 15.76 -0.33
C TRP A 59 20.20 16.37 1.06
N ILE A 60 20.45 17.68 1.07
CA ILE A 60 20.76 18.48 2.26
C ILE A 60 19.74 19.60 2.53
N ASP A 61 18.73 19.74 1.69
CA ASP A 61 17.67 20.74 1.79
C ASP A 61 16.43 20.34 0.98
N ASN A 62 15.41 21.18 0.98
CA ASN A 62 14.14 20.88 0.31
C ASN A 62 14.20 20.95 -1.22
N SER A 63 15.32 21.39 -1.83
CA SER A 63 15.43 21.42 -3.30
C SER A 63 15.47 20.01 -3.91
N GLY A 64 15.87 19.01 -3.11
CA GLY A 64 15.82 17.60 -3.49
C GLY A 64 14.50 16.88 -3.15
N ASP A 65 13.50 17.59 -2.60
CA ASP A 65 12.21 17.05 -2.13
C ASP A 65 12.27 16.29 -0.77
N LYS A 66 11.47 15.25 -0.58
CA LYS A 66 11.24 14.56 0.72
C LYS A 66 12.15 13.36 0.97
N ASN A 67 12.80 13.31 2.14
CA ASN A 67 13.47 12.09 2.60
C ASN A 67 12.45 10.94 2.72
N HIS A 68 12.93 9.71 2.59
CA HIS A 68 12.11 8.50 2.52
C HIS A 68 12.50 7.53 3.63
N GLN A 69 11.50 6.90 4.27
CA GLN A 69 11.74 5.87 5.28
C GLN A 69 10.92 4.62 5.02
N LEU A 70 11.57 3.46 5.12
CA LEU A 70 10.96 2.14 5.16
C LEU A 70 11.12 1.55 6.55
N ASN A 71 10.06 0.95 7.06
CA ASN A 71 10.00 0.28 8.35
C ASN A 71 9.60 -1.17 8.13
N PHE A 72 10.39 -2.11 8.64
CA PHE A 72 10.18 -3.54 8.51
C PHE A 72 9.80 -4.13 9.87
N ASN A 73 8.56 -4.60 10.00
CA ASN A 73 8.06 -5.18 11.24
C ASN A 73 7.07 -6.34 10.99
N ASN A 74 6.59 -6.97 12.06
CA ASN A 74 5.74 -8.17 11.96
C ASN A 74 4.37 -7.91 11.31
N GLY A 75 3.92 -6.65 11.27
CA GLY A 75 2.71 -6.23 10.57
C GLY A 75 2.92 -5.87 9.10
N GLY A 76 4.15 -5.96 8.58
CA GLY A 76 4.49 -5.70 7.19
C GLY A 76 5.55 -4.61 7.01
N ILE A 77 5.50 -3.96 5.84
CA ILE A 77 6.40 -2.86 5.50
C ILE A 77 5.62 -1.55 5.49
N PHE A 78 6.12 -0.56 6.22
CA PHE A 78 5.52 0.77 6.27
C PHE A 78 6.46 1.81 5.68
N TYR A 79 5.88 2.79 5.01
CA TYR A 79 6.58 3.85 4.32
C TYR A 79 6.08 5.22 4.79
N ARG A 80 7.01 6.14 5.00
CA ARG A 80 6.70 7.55 5.19
C ARG A 80 7.74 8.43 4.53
N THR A 81 7.38 9.70 4.41
CA THR A 81 8.21 10.74 3.81
C THR A 81 8.26 11.98 4.69
N GLY A 82 9.22 12.87 4.45
CA GLY A 82 9.25 14.18 5.10
C GLY A 82 10.22 15.12 4.40
N PHE A 83 9.83 16.39 4.21
CA PHE A 83 10.75 17.40 3.66
C PHE A 83 11.97 17.55 4.57
N HIS A 84 13.15 17.81 3.99
CA HIS A 84 14.40 17.92 4.75
C HIS A 84 14.28 18.90 5.93
N LYS A 85 13.66 20.07 5.73
CA LYS A 85 13.38 21.06 6.77
C LYS A 85 11.92 20.99 7.25
N GLY A 86 11.39 19.80 7.48
CA GLY A 86 10.01 19.58 7.92
C GLY A 86 9.84 18.35 8.83
N PRO A 87 8.63 18.12 9.37
CA PRO A 87 8.33 16.91 10.14
C PRO A 87 8.18 15.69 9.22
N TRP A 88 8.16 14.51 9.83
CA TRP A 88 7.70 13.30 9.17
C TRP A 88 6.19 13.37 8.89
N GLU A 89 5.79 12.94 7.69
CA GLU A 89 4.39 12.71 7.34
C GLU A 89 3.87 11.40 7.96
N ALA A 90 2.56 11.19 7.80
CA ALA A 90 1.90 9.96 8.22
C ALA A 90 2.49 8.72 7.53
N TRP A 91 2.52 7.63 8.29
CA TRP A 91 2.86 6.31 7.79
C TRP A 91 1.78 5.77 6.84
N ARG A 92 2.23 5.01 5.85
CA ARG A 92 1.40 4.28 4.89
C ARG A 92 1.91 2.84 4.80
N SER A 93 1.05 1.85 4.63
CA SER A 93 1.47 0.47 4.43
C SER A 93 1.77 0.17 2.97
N LEU A 94 2.77 -0.67 2.73
CA LEU A 94 2.94 -1.31 1.43
C LEU A 94 2.05 -2.55 1.38
N VAL A 95 1.25 -2.67 0.31
CA VAL A 95 0.47 -3.86 0.03
C VAL A 95 1.34 -4.81 -0.81
N LEU A 96 1.58 -6.00 -0.28
CA LEU A 96 2.39 -7.03 -0.91
C LEU A 96 1.50 -8.19 -1.35
N THR A 97 1.92 -8.89 -2.40
CA THR A 97 1.31 -10.16 -2.79
C THR A 97 1.88 -11.29 -1.95
N ASN A 98 1.12 -12.38 -1.82
CA ASN A 98 1.65 -13.64 -1.33
C ASN A 98 2.54 -14.33 -2.39
N THR A 99 3.09 -15.50 -2.07
CA THR A 99 3.95 -16.28 -2.98
C THR A 99 3.26 -16.74 -4.27
N LYS A 100 1.92 -16.66 -4.34
CA LYS A 100 1.12 -16.97 -5.54
C LYS A 100 0.75 -15.71 -6.34
N GLY A 101 1.26 -14.53 -5.98
CA GLY A 101 0.93 -13.27 -6.64
C GLY A 101 -0.44 -12.71 -6.27
N GLN A 102 -1.06 -13.19 -5.20
CA GLN A 102 -2.41 -12.76 -4.78
C GLN A 102 -2.33 -11.67 -3.71
N VAL A 103 -3.24 -10.69 -3.76
CA VAL A 103 -3.41 -9.64 -2.74
C VAL A 103 -4.59 -9.98 -1.84
N GLY A 104 -4.35 -10.02 -0.52
CA GLY A 104 -5.39 -10.17 0.49
C GLY A 104 -5.63 -8.86 1.25
N ILE A 105 -6.89 -8.43 1.38
CA ILE A 105 -7.30 -7.33 2.26
C ILE A 105 -8.21 -7.91 3.34
N GLN A 106 -7.82 -7.72 4.60
CA GLN A 106 -8.42 -8.37 5.77
C GLN A 106 -8.35 -9.91 5.76
N THR A 107 -7.41 -10.48 4.98
CA THR A 107 -7.14 -11.92 4.94
C THR A 107 -5.66 -12.17 4.66
N THR A 108 -5.09 -13.19 5.29
CA THR A 108 -3.72 -13.66 5.04
C THR A 108 -3.67 -14.84 4.07
N THR A 109 -4.83 -15.41 3.73
CA THR A 109 -4.96 -16.58 2.84
C THR A 109 -5.96 -16.26 1.71
N PRO A 110 -5.58 -15.39 0.76
CA PRO A 110 -6.48 -15.00 -0.32
C PRO A 110 -6.85 -16.20 -1.21
N ALA A 111 -8.15 -16.39 -1.48
CA ALA A 111 -8.67 -17.47 -2.32
C ALA A 111 -8.68 -17.13 -3.83
N ALA A 112 -8.50 -15.86 -4.17
CA ALA A 112 -8.48 -15.32 -5.53
C ALA A 112 -7.30 -14.35 -5.73
N PRO A 113 -6.97 -13.92 -6.96
CA PRO A 113 -5.89 -12.94 -7.21
C PRO A 113 -6.02 -11.63 -6.40
N LEU A 114 -7.24 -11.17 -6.17
CA LEU A 114 -7.56 -10.10 -5.21
C LEU A 114 -8.72 -10.62 -4.35
N ASP A 115 -8.47 -10.81 -3.07
CA ASP A 115 -9.46 -11.28 -2.09
C ASP A 115 -9.65 -10.22 -1.01
N ILE A 116 -10.87 -9.72 -0.87
CA ILE A 116 -11.23 -8.66 0.06
C ILE A 116 -12.33 -9.21 0.96
N GLN A 117 -11.97 -9.53 2.21
CA GLN A 117 -12.94 -9.91 3.23
C GLN A 117 -13.53 -8.65 3.86
N GLY A 118 -14.48 -8.03 3.15
CA GLY A 118 -15.09 -6.78 3.57
C GLY A 118 -15.80 -6.05 2.44
N LYS A 119 -15.82 -4.72 2.52
CA LYS A 119 -16.52 -3.85 1.55
C LYS A 119 -15.52 -3.19 0.61
N ILE A 120 -15.87 -3.13 -0.67
CA ILE A 120 -15.20 -2.29 -1.66
C ILE A 120 -16.04 -1.03 -1.83
N ARG A 121 -15.48 0.15 -1.51
CA ARG A 121 -16.13 1.44 -1.76
C ARG A 121 -15.63 1.99 -3.09
N PHE A 122 -16.54 2.13 -4.05
CA PHE A 122 -16.31 2.87 -5.28
C PHE A 122 -16.81 4.31 -5.07
N ASP A 123 -15.92 5.22 -4.66
CA ASP A 123 -16.26 6.64 -4.50
C ASP A 123 -16.08 7.37 -5.84
N TYR A 124 -17.10 8.10 -6.29
CA TYR A 124 -17.10 8.72 -7.61
C TYR A 124 -17.74 10.11 -7.60
N LYS A 125 -17.26 11.02 -8.45
CA LYS A 125 -17.85 12.36 -8.69
C LYS A 125 -18.52 12.39 -10.07
N ALA A 126 -19.74 12.92 -10.11
CA ALA A 126 -20.66 12.91 -11.26
C ALA A 126 -20.11 13.60 -12.55
N PRO A 127 -20.63 13.25 -13.75
CA PRO A 127 -21.56 12.15 -14.03
C PRO A 127 -20.83 10.80 -14.19
N VAL A 128 -21.42 9.70 -13.69
CA VAL A 128 -20.78 8.38 -13.63
C VAL A 128 -21.69 7.28 -14.14
N TYR A 129 -21.09 6.36 -14.89
CA TYR A 129 -21.69 5.13 -15.38
C TYR A 129 -21.07 3.92 -14.63
N GLY A 130 -21.55 3.63 -13.41
CA GLY A 130 -21.47 2.33 -12.73
C GLY A 130 -20.10 1.67 -12.47
N VAL A 131 -20.13 0.42 -11.97
CA VAL A 131 -18.98 -0.51 -11.93
C VAL A 131 -19.00 -1.32 -13.22
N ALA A 132 -18.03 -1.08 -14.10
CA ALA A 132 -17.83 -1.91 -15.28
C ALA A 132 -17.00 -3.15 -14.89
N ILE A 133 -17.63 -4.32 -14.93
CA ILE A 133 -16.92 -5.59 -14.93
C ILE A 133 -16.63 -5.90 -16.39
N SER A 134 -15.37 -6.14 -16.76
CA SER A 134 -14.96 -6.46 -18.13
C SER A 134 -14.22 -7.78 -18.15
N ALA A 135 -14.58 -8.67 -19.08
CA ALA A 135 -13.80 -9.88 -19.33
C ALA A 135 -12.51 -9.51 -20.10
N ASN A 136 -11.39 -10.17 -19.78
CA ASN A 136 -10.20 -10.11 -20.64
C ASN A 136 -10.44 -11.04 -21.83
N HIS A 137 -10.51 -10.51 -23.06
CA HIS A 137 -10.61 -11.36 -24.24
C HIS A 137 -9.90 -10.77 -25.46
N SER A 138 -8.91 -11.51 -25.97
CA SER A 138 -8.30 -11.29 -27.28
C SER A 138 -9.17 -11.91 -28.37
N ASN A 139 -10.05 -11.09 -28.98
CA ASN A 139 -10.65 -11.27 -30.31
C ASN A 139 -12.04 -11.94 -30.49
N THR A 140 -12.87 -12.15 -29.46
CA THR A 140 -14.28 -12.57 -29.70
C THR A 140 -15.24 -12.07 -28.61
N GLY A 141 -15.59 -10.78 -28.63
CA GLY A 141 -16.78 -10.23 -27.93
C GLY A 141 -17.14 -10.83 -26.56
N GLY A 142 -16.22 -10.77 -25.59
CA GLY A 142 -16.50 -11.29 -24.25
C GLY A 142 -17.38 -10.34 -23.45
N TRP A 143 -18.61 -10.73 -23.13
CA TRP A 143 -19.39 -10.07 -22.08
C TRP A 143 -18.85 -10.46 -20.71
N ALA A 144 -18.76 -9.51 -19.77
CA ALA A 144 -18.68 -9.89 -18.36
C ALA A 144 -20.02 -10.50 -17.95
N ARG A 145 -20.05 -11.82 -17.71
CA ARG A 145 -21.25 -12.50 -17.21
C ARG A 145 -21.28 -12.40 -15.68
N GLY A 146 -22.44 -11.98 -15.15
CA GLY A 146 -22.88 -12.23 -13.78
C GLY A 146 -22.11 -11.49 -12.68
N TYR A 147 -22.69 -10.40 -12.16
CA TYR A 147 -22.59 -10.19 -10.72
C TYR A 147 -23.62 -11.12 -10.08
N TYR A 148 -23.18 -11.94 -9.12
CA TYR A 148 -24.03 -12.89 -8.42
C TYR A 148 -24.10 -12.45 -6.96
N PHE A 149 -25.24 -11.91 -6.53
CA PHE A 149 -25.48 -11.61 -5.13
C PHE A 149 -26.07 -12.87 -4.48
N PHE A 150 -25.44 -13.36 -3.43
CA PHE A 150 -25.94 -14.51 -2.68
C PHE A 150 -25.64 -14.33 -1.20
N ASP A 151 -26.46 -14.95 -0.36
CA ASP A 151 -26.19 -15.08 1.07
C ASP A 151 -25.21 -16.23 1.29
N GLU A 152 -24.07 -15.95 1.91
CA GLU A 152 -23.01 -16.93 2.16
C GLU A 152 -23.45 -18.07 3.09
N ASN A 153 -24.43 -17.84 3.97
CA ASN A 153 -24.90 -18.84 4.93
C ASN A 153 -25.94 -19.78 4.32
N THR A 154 -26.72 -19.30 3.35
CA THR A 154 -27.82 -20.06 2.75
C THR A 154 -27.57 -20.43 1.28
N SER A 155 -26.53 -19.87 0.65
CA SER A 155 -26.25 -19.94 -0.79
C SER A 155 -27.43 -19.51 -1.67
N ALA A 156 -28.42 -18.81 -1.11
CA ALA A 156 -29.59 -18.32 -1.83
C ALA A 156 -29.21 -17.08 -2.64
N SER A 157 -29.69 -16.98 -3.89
CA SER A 157 -29.55 -15.76 -4.68
C SER A 157 -30.32 -14.62 -4.01
N LEU A 158 -29.65 -13.52 -3.73
CA LEU A 158 -30.28 -12.28 -3.30
C LEU A 158 -30.83 -11.58 -4.56
N GLU A 159 -32.15 -11.46 -4.68
CA GLU A 159 -32.76 -10.76 -5.82
C GLU A 159 -32.35 -9.28 -5.82
N GLY A 160 -31.82 -8.79 -6.95
CA GLY A 160 -31.11 -7.51 -6.97
C GLY A 160 -30.90 -6.92 -8.35
N LEU A 161 -31.99 -6.72 -9.09
CA LEU A 161 -32.05 -5.79 -10.23
C LEU A 161 -33.33 -4.97 -10.13
N ASP A 162 -33.26 -3.78 -9.55
CA ASP A 162 -34.34 -2.80 -9.72
C ASP A 162 -34.16 -2.13 -11.08
N GLN A 163 -34.94 -2.58 -12.08
CA GLN A 163 -35.06 -1.87 -13.34
C GLN A 163 -36.21 -0.88 -13.23
N LYS A 164 -35.89 0.42 -13.23
CA LYS A 164 -36.89 1.49 -13.30
C LYS A 164 -37.56 1.49 -14.68
N THR A 165 -38.64 0.74 -14.83
CA THR A 165 -39.43 0.69 -16.06
C THR A 165 -40.36 1.90 -16.13
N TYR A 166 -40.10 2.81 -17.07
CA TYR A 166 -41.02 3.90 -17.36
C TYR A 166 -42.15 3.41 -18.26
N TRP A 167 -43.39 3.36 -17.74
CA TRP A 167 -44.57 3.15 -18.55
C TRP A 167 -44.81 4.35 -19.46
N LYS A 168 -44.84 4.15 -20.79
CA LYS A 168 -45.47 5.08 -21.72
C LYS A 168 -46.84 4.52 -22.05
N GLY A 169 -47.88 5.06 -21.40
CA GLY A 169 -49.25 4.78 -21.78
C GLY A 169 -49.48 5.24 -23.23
N PHE A 170 -50.08 4.38 -24.06
CA PHE A 170 -50.59 4.78 -25.35
C PHE A 170 -51.94 5.49 -25.15
N LEU A 171 -52.06 6.69 -25.71
CA LEU A 171 -53.33 7.40 -25.92
C LEU A 171 -54.09 6.78 -27.10
#